data_AF-A0A518AV39-F1
#
_entry.id   AF-A0A518AV39-F1
#
_cell.length_a   1.000
_cell.length_b   1.000
_cell.length_c   1.000
_cell.angle_alpha   90.00
_cell.angle_beta   90.00
_cell.angle_gamma   90.00
#
_symmetry.space_group_name_H-M   'P 1'
#
loop_
_entity.id
_entity.type
_entity.pdbx_description
1 polymer ?
#
loop_
_entity_poly.entity_id
_entity_poly.type
_entity_poly.pdbx_seq_one_letter_code
_entity_poly.pdbx_strand_id
1 'polypeptide(L)'
;MQFSMKKMLVVVFLCAYVLAAYSRGNYLHGSGGATLYVFVALLMTLLFARAVWRKPVERVWLVLLTVFAIPVSLAFAYPALINPQCQYFIDQQATEHQARQELAALFADDPAFSNLGVSTVQVKGVNVMITGSVPTESDLERLMCRVQEECDCYEMCGILWEVKVDKERESLTTQ
;
A
#
# COMPACT_ATOMS: atom_id res chain seq x y z
N MET A 1 28.01 8.24 -33.18
CA MET A 1 26.92 9.04 -32.57
C MET A 1 27.38 9.54 -31.21
N GLN A 2 27.76 10.82 -31.06
CA GLN A 2 28.05 11.39 -29.75
C GLN A 2 26.72 11.74 -29.06
N PHE A 3 26.32 10.94 -28.08
CA PHE A 3 25.25 11.33 -27.17
C PHE A 3 25.76 12.51 -26.34
N SER A 4 25.15 13.68 -26.51
CA SER A 4 25.46 14.86 -25.69
C SER A 4 25.24 14.52 -24.22
N MET A 5 26.23 14.79 -23.37
CA MET A 5 26.20 14.53 -21.91
C MET A 5 24.92 15.04 -21.24
N LYS A 6 24.35 16.15 -21.76
CA LYS A 6 23.06 16.71 -21.32
C LYS A 6 21.87 15.77 -21.55
N LYS A 7 21.82 15.06 -22.68
CA LYS A 7 20.75 14.11 -23.01
C LYS A 7 20.81 12.88 -22.10
N MET A 8 22.02 12.40 -21.82
CA MET A 8 22.23 11.27 -20.91
C MET A 8 21.76 11.59 -19.49
N LEU A 9 22.09 12.80 -19.00
CA LEU A 9 21.69 13.26 -17.66
C LEU A 9 20.17 13.36 -17.50
N VAL A 10 19.46 13.85 -18.53
CA VAL A 10 17.99 13.90 -18.56
C VAL A 10 17.39 12.50 -18.50
N VAL A 11 17.90 11.54 -19.29
CA VAL A 11 17.39 10.16 -19.29
C VAL A 11 17.57 9.51 -17.92
N VAL A 12 18.74 9.67 -17.30
CA VAL A 12 19.01 9.14 -15.95
C VAL A 12 18.04 9.72 -14.92
N PHE A 13 17.81 11.03 -14.96
CA PHE A 13 16.89 11.68 -14.04
C PHE A 13 15.44 11.18 -14.21
N LEU A 14 15.02 10.98 -15.46
CA LEU A 14 13.68 10.50 -15.81
C LEU A 14 13.48 9.04 -15.37
N CYS A 15 14.49 8.20 -15.59
CA CYS A 15 14.49 6.82 -15.08
C CYS A 15 14.42 6.78 -13.57
N ALA A 16 15.22 7.58 -12.86
CA ALA A 16 15.18 7.65 -11.40
C ALA A 16 13.83 8.12 -10.87
N TYR A 17 13.22 9.13 -11.52
CA TYR A 17 11.91 9.65 -11.16
C TYR A 17 10.80 8.61 -11.36
N VAL A 18 10.79 7.91 -12.50
CA VAL A 18 9.81 6.85 -12.79
C VAL A 18 9.99 5.67 -11.84
N LEU A 19 11.23 5.27 -11.54
CA LEU A 19 11.51 4.21 -10.56
C LEU A 19 10.96 4.61 -9.19
N ALA A 20 11.26 5.82 -8.72
CA ALA A 20 10.77 6.31 -7.43
C ALA A 20 9.23 6.34 -7.37
N ALA A 21 8.57 6.81 -8.43
CA ALA A 21 7.12 6.82 -8.52
C ALA A 21 6.52 5.41 -8.52
N TYR A 22 7.13 4.46 -9.24
CA TYR A 22 6.70 3.06 -9.27
C TYR A 22 6.86 2.40 -7.90
N SER A 23 8.06 2.48 -7.31
CA SER A 23 8.36 1.88 -6.00
C SER A 23 7.40 2.40 -4.93
N ARG A 24 7.13 3.72 -4.95
CA ARG A 24 6.22 4.34 -3.99
C ARG A 24 4.77 3.95 -4.26
N GLY A 25 4.30 3.98 -5.50
CA GLY A 25 2.93 3.57 -5.83
C GLY A 25 2.69 2.09 -5.49
N ASN A 26 3.69 1.23 -5.71
CA ASN A 26 3.62 -0.18 -5.35
C ASN A 26 3.57 -0.40 -3.85
N TYR A 27 4.36 0.35 -3.08
CA TYR A 27 4.34 0.33 -1.63
C TYR A 27 2.98 0.78 -1.06
N LEU A 28 2.37 1.81 -1.65
CA LEU A 28 1.17 2.44 -1.09
C LEU A 28 -0.14 1.76 -1.49
N HIS A 29 -0.24 1.29 -2.74
CA HIS A 29 -1.51 0.89 -3.37
C HIS A 29 -1.36 -0.42 -4.16
N GLY A 30 -0.24 -1.12 -4.00
CA GLY A 30 0.10 -2.30 -4.81
C GLY A 30 0.36 -1.96 -6.27
N SER A 31 0.41 -2.99 -7.11
CA SER A 31 0.83 -2.88 -8.52
C SER A 31 -0.05 -1.94 -9.35
N GLY A 32 -1.35 -1.88 -9.05
CA GLY A 32 -2.30 -0.99 -9.72
C GLY A 32 -2.03 0.48 -9.44
N GLY A 33 -1.71 0.84 -8.20
CA GLY A 33 -1.30 2.21 -7.89
C GLY A 33 0.08 2.56 -8.42
N ALA A 34 1.01 1.59 -8.43
CA ALA A 34 2.33 1.77 -9.05
C ALA A 34 2.23 2.22 -10.52
N THR A 35 1.36 1.56 -11.28
CA THR A 35 1.13 1.88 -12.70
C THR A 35 0.47 3.25 -12.87
N LEU A 36 -0.52 3.60 -12.04
CA LEU A 36 -1.15 4.91 -12.07
C LEU A 36 -0.12 6.03 -11.80
N TYR A 37 0.74 5.85 -10.79
CA TYR A 37 1.78 6.81 -10.42
C TYR A 37 2.80 7.01 -11.55
N VAL A 38 3.22 5.92 -12.20
CA VAL A 38 4.11 5.99 -13.38
C VAL A 38 3.45 6.74 -14.54
N PHE A 39 2.15 6.50 -14.80
CA PHE A 39 1.42 7.21 -15.85
C PHE A 39 1.35 8.71 -15.58
N VAL A 40 1.04 9.12 -14.35
CA VAL A 40 1.01 10.54 -13.95
C VAL A 40 2.39 11.17 -14.09
N ALA A 41 3.44 10.50 -13.61
CA ALA A 41 4.83 10.95 -13.71
C ALA A 41 5.27 11.16 -15.18
N LEU A 42 4.95 10.21 -16.05
CA LEU A 42 5.24 10.30 -17.48
C LEU A 42 4.45 11.42 -18.17
N LEU A 43 3.16 11.54 -17.86
CA LEU A 43 2.30 12.60 -18.41
C LEU A 43 2.83 13.98 -18.07
N MET A 44 3.18 14.23 -16.80
CA MET A 44 3.77 15.50 -16.37
C MET A 44 5.09 15.80 -17.07
N THR A 45 5.95 14.77 -17.23
CA THR A 45 7.24 14.93 -17.89
C THR A 45 7.09 15.25 -19.38
N LEU A 46 6.13 14.61 -20.05
CA LEU A 46 5.81 14.89 -21.45
C LEU A 46 5.25 16.30 -21.64
N LEU A 47 4.37 16.74 -20.74
CA LEU A 47 3.82 18.10 -20.77
C LEU A 47 4.93 19.14 -20.56
N PHE A 48 5.87 18.90 -19.64
CA PHE A 48 7.03 19.77 -19.45
C PHE A 48 7.98 19.77 -20.66
N ALA A 49 8.32 18.61 -21.22
CA ALA A 49 9.17 18.55 -22.41
C ALA A 49 8.53 19.32 -23.59
N ARG A 50 7.21 19.20 -23.75
CA ARG A 50 6.43 19.95 -24.74
C ARG A 50 6.43 21.45 -24.47
N ALA A 51 6.43 21.87 -23.20
CA ALA A 51 6.58 23.27 -22.76
C ALA A 51 7.84 23.92 -23.31
N VAL A 52 8.97 23.24 -23.14
CA VAL A 52 10.30 23.77 -23.46
C VAL A 52 10.48 24.00 -24.97
N TRP A 53 9.85 23.16 -25.80
CA TRP A 53 9.98 23.22 -27.27
C TRP A 53 8.96 24.12 -27.99
N ARG A 54 7.93 24.66 -27.33
CA ARG A 54 6.92 25.54 -27.96
C ARG A 54 7.32 27.02 -27.96
N LYS A 55 6.60 27.82 -28.77
CA LYS A 55 6.80 29.26 -28.99
C LYS A 55 6.52 30.09 -27.71
N PRO A 56 7.07 31.32 -27.58
CA PRO A 56 7.11 32.07 -26.31
C PRO A 56 5.74 32.33 -25.65
N VAL A 57 4.66 32.51 -26.41
CA VAL A 57 3.31 32.74 -25.85
C VAL A 57 2.71 31.45 -25.26
N GLU A 58 3.01 30.29 -25.84
CA GLU A 58 2.59 28.98 -25.33
C GLU A 58 3.48 28.48 -24.18
N ARG A 59 4.71 29.01 -24.07
CA ARG A 59 5.62 28.71 -22.94
C ARG A 59 5.05 29.17 -21.61
N VAL A 60 4.38 30.32 -21.53
CA VAL A 60 3.88 30.85 -20.25
C VAL A 60 2.83 29.92 -19.65
N TRP A 61 1.85 29.47 -20.45
CA TRP A 61 0.83 28.52 -20.03
C TRP A 61 1.41 27.17 -19.61
N LEU A 62 2.39 26.67 -20.36
CA LEU A 62 3.01 25.39 -20.04
C LEU A 62 3.95 25.47 -18.82
N VAL A 63 4.63 26.60 -18.63
CA VAL A 63 5.42 26.87 -17.41
C VAL A 63 4.49 26.90 -16.19
N LEU A 64 3.36 27.61 -16.25
CA LEU A 64 2.34 27.61 -15.20
C LEU A 64 1.85 26.19 -14.88
N LEU A 65 1.57 25.38 -15.92
CA LEU A 65 1.20 23.98 -15.77
C LEU A 65 2.28 23.17 -15.05
N THR A 66 3.57 23.38 -15.34
CA THR A 66 4.63 22.71 -14.59
C THR A 66 4.85 23.22 -13.18
N VAL A 67 4.67 24.52 -12.95
CA VAL A 67 4.73 25.12 -11.62
C VAL A 67 3.60 24.58 -10.74
N PHE A 68 2.47 24.17 -11.32
CA PHE A 68 1.42 23.43 -10.62
C PHE A 68 1.70 21.92 -10.52
N ALA A 69 2.25 21.31 -11.56
CA ALA A 69 2.55 19.89 -11.61
C ALA A 69 3.60 19.46 -10.57
N ILE A 70 4.67 20.23 -10.42
CA ILE A 70 5.79 19.89 -9.52
C ILE A 70 5.34 19.82 -8.06
N PRO A 71 4.63 20.82 -7.49
CA PRO A 71 4.08 20.73 -6.14
C PRO A 71 3.08 19.60 -5.97
N VAL A 72 2.24 19.33 -6.97
CA VAL A 72 1.29 18.20 -6.91
C VAL A 72 2.05 16.88 -6.89
N SER A 73 3.03 16.68 -7.77
CA SER A 73 3.88 15.50 -7.78
C SER A 73 4.70 15.36 -6.49
N LEU A 74 5.20 16.46 -5.92
CA LEU A 74 5.87 16.48 -4.62
C LEU A 74 4.91 16.15 -3.47
N ALA A 75 3.66 16.60 -3.52
CA ALA A 75 2.62 16.27 -2.54
C ALA A 75 2.32 14.77 -2.53
N PHE A 76 2.26 14.16 -3.72
CA PHE A 76 2.04 12.73 -3.88
C PHE A 76 3.28 11.89 -3.56
N ALA A 77 4.48 12.38 -3.90
CA ALA A 77 5.73 11.65 -3.63
C ALA A 77 6.18 11.78 -2.16
N TYR A 78 5.95 12.94 -1.55
CA TYR A 78 6.37 13.29 -0.19
C TYR A 78 5.24 13.96 0.61
N PRO A 79 4.15 13.24 0.90
CA PRO A 79 3.05 13.78 1.69
C PRO A 79 3.50 14.28 3.07
N ALA A 80 4.50 13.62 3.67
CA ALA A 80 5.14 14.03 4.92
C ALA A 80 5.77 15.45 4.88
N LEU A 81 6.27 15.89 3.72
CA LEU A 81 6.88 17.22 3.56
C LEU A 81 5.83 18.34 3.51
N ILE A 82 4.58 18.01 3.14
CA ILE A 82 3.49 18.99 3.01
C ILE A 82 2.58 18.96 4.22
N ASN A 83 2.21 17.78 4.69
CA ASN A 83 1.44 17.60 5.91
C ASN A 83 1.78 16.23 6.56
N PRO A 84 2.37 16.21 7.76
CA PRO A 84 2.67 14.97 8.47
C PRO A 84 1.40 14.13 8.77
N GLN A 85 0.22 14.75 8.83
CA GLN A 85 -1.05 14.02 8.98
C GLN A 85 -1.36 13.16 7.75
N CYS A 86 -1.03 13.62 6.54
CA CYS A 86 -1.20 12.81 5.33
C CYS A 86 -0.30 11.57 5.36
N GLN A 87 0.92 11.71 5.89
CA GLN A 87 1.83 10.58 6.08
C GLN A 87 1.26 9.58 7.10
N TYR A 88 0.68 10.07 8.20
CA TYR A 88 0.02 9.22 9.19
C TYR A 88 -1.13 8.38 8.58
N PHE A 89 -2.00 8.98 7.76
CA PHE A 89 -3.07 8.23 7.08
C PHE A 89 -2.53 7.20 6.09
N ILE A 90 -1.46 7.53 5.39
CA ILE A 90 -0.78 6.63 4.47
C ILE A 90 -0.18 5.44 5.19
N ASP A 91 0.50 5.69 6.31
CA ASP A 91 1.11 4.62 7.11
C ASP A 91 0.03 3.73 7.71
N GLN A 92 -1.10 4.30 8.18
CA GLN A 92 -2.26 3.52 8.60
C GLN A 92 -2.81 2.61 7.48
N GLN A 93 -2.97 3.13 6.25
CA GLN A 93 -3.45 2.31 5.13
C GLN A 93 -2.45 1.22 4.74
N ALA A 94 -1.15 1.52 4.76
CA ALA A 94 -0.11 0.54 4.48
C ALA A 94 -0.12 -0.59 5.52
N THR A 95 -0.17 -0.25 6.81
CA THR A 95 -0.29 -1.23 7.91
C THR A 95 -1.59 -2.03 7.79
N GLU A 96 -2.70 -1.40 7.43
CA GLU A 96 -3.98 -2.10 7.22
C GLU A 96 -3.89 -3.14 6.09
N HIS A 97 -3.26 -2.75 4.97
CA HIS A 97 -3.13 -3.65 3.83
C HIS A 97 -2.17 -4.80 4.11
N GLN A 98 -1.02 -4.51 4.73
CA GLN A 98 -0.06 -5.50 5.15
C GLN A 98 -0.69 -6.51 6.12
N ALA A 99 -1.39 -6.04 7.15
CA ALA A 99 -2.03 -6.92 8.12
C ALA A 99 -3.06 -7.85 7.49
N ARG A 100 -3.87 -7.34 6.54
CA ARG A 100 -4.80 -8.18 5.78
C ARG A 100 -4.09 -9.23 4.94
N GLN A 101 -2.97 -8.88 4.31
CA GLN A 101 -2.22 -9.84 3.49
C GLN A 101 -1.58 -10.94 4.34
N GLU A 102 -0.94 -10.57 5.46
CA GLU A 102 -0.32 -11.53 6.38
C GLU A 102 -1.35 -12.50 6.96
N LEU A 103 -2.48 -11.98 7.45
CA LEU A 103 -3.55 -12.82 7.99
C LEU A 103 -4.22 -13.67 6.91
N ALA A 104 -4.44 -13.13 5.71
CA ALA A 104 -5.00 -13.92 4.61
C ALA A 104 -4.06 -15.05 4.17
N ALA A 105 -2.74 -14.82 4.19
CA ALA A 105 -1.75 -15.86 3.92
C ALA A 105 -1.78 -16.94 5.01
N LEU A 106 -1.80 -16.53 6.28
CA LEU A 106 -1.90 -17.46 7.42
C LEU A 106 -3.16 -18.33 7.35
N PHE A 107 -4.31 -17.75 6.97
CA PHE A 107 -5.57 -18.48 6.85
C PHE A 107 -5.59 -19.41 5.63
N ALA A 108 -4.88 -19.06 4.56
CA ALA A 108 -4.74 -19.92 3.38
C ALA A 108 -3.83 -21.13 3.64
N ASP A 109 -2.86 -20.99 4.54
CA ASP A 109 -1.88 -22.04 4.85
C ASP A 109 -2.45 -23.19 5.70
N ASP A 110 -3.51 -22.96 6.48
CA ASP A 110 -4.10 -23.98 7.35
C ASP A 110 -5.61 -24.20 7.05
N PRO A 111 -6.03 -25.42 6.67
CA PRO A 111 -7.42 -25.71 6.37
C PRO A 111 -8.35 -25.55 7.59
N ALA A 112 -7.84 -25.59 8.83
CA ALA A 112 -8.64 -25.32 10.02
C ALA A 112 -9.13 -23.86 10.09
N PHE A 113 -8.47 -22.95 9.36
CA PHE A 113 -8.73 -21.52 9.34
C PHE A 113 -9.52 -21.07 8.10
N SER A 114 -9.94 -22.00 7.24
CA SER A 114 -10.59 -21.67 5.96
C SER A 114 -11.90 -20.89 6.09
N ASN A 115 -12.57 -20.98 7.24
CA ASN A 115 -13.82 -20.29 7.53
C ASN A 115 -13.62 -18.92 8.21
N LEU A 116 -12.36 -18.49 8.37
CA LEU A 116 -12.04 -17.19 8.95
C LEU A 116 -12.01 -16.10 7.89
N GLY A 117 -12.54 -14.94 8.26
CA GLY A 117 -12.51 -13.71 7.49
C GLY A 117 -11.75 -12.62 8.22
N VAL A 118 -11.18 -11.70 7.45
CA VAL A 118 -10.51 -10.51 7.97
C VAL A 118 -11.25 -9.27 7.50
N SER A 119 -11.60 -8.41 8.44
CA SER A 119 -12.15 -7.08 8.17
C SER A 119 -11.39 -6.03 8.97
N THR A 120 -11.57 -4.75 8.67
CA THR A 120 -10.89 -3.67 9.41
C THR A 120 -11.92 -2.68 9.92
N VAL A 121 -11.69 -2.18 11.13
CA VAL A 121 -12.58 -1.24 11.80
C VAL A 121 -11.78 0.01 12.16
N GLN A 122 -12.05 1.11 11.45
CA GLN A 122 -11.37 2.39 11.68
C GLN A 122 -12.12 3.21 12.73
N VAL A 123 -11.67 3.14 13.99
CA VAL A 123 -12.23 3.96 15.09
C VAL A 123 -11.24 5.05 15.53
N LYS A 124 -9.96 4.69 15.78
CA LYS A 124 -8.86 5.62 16.14
C LYS A 124 -7.46 5.13 15.74
N GLY A 125 -7.38 3.99 15.07
CA GLY A 125 -6.15 3.29 14.67
C GLY A 125 -6.51 2.13 13.75
N VAL A 126 -5.50 1.44 13.24
CA VAL A 126 -5.69 0.23 12.44
C VAL A 126 -6.13 -0.87 13.40
N ASN A 127 -7.43 -1.20 13.39
CA ASN A 127 -7.93 -2.38 14.07
C ASN A 127 -8.36 -3.40 13.03
N VAL A 128 -7.85 -4.61 13.18
CA VAL A 128 -8.19 -5.74 12.34
C VAL A 128 -9.13 -6.64 13.13
N MET A 129 -10.28 -6.95 12.54
CA MET A 129 -11.28 -7.82 13.14
C MET A 129 -11.26 -9.16 12.40
N ILE A 130 -10.91 -10.21 13.13
CA ILE A 130 -10.93 -11.59 12.67
C ILE A 130 -12.29 -12.18 13.04
N THR A 131 -13.06 -12.60 12.04
CA THR A 131 -14.41 -13.16 12.22
C THR A 131 -14.48 -14.58 11.66
N GLY A 132 -15.39 -15.41 12.16
CA GLY A 132 -15.64 -16.73 11.58
C GLY A 132 -15.75 -17.84 12.63
N SER A 133 -15.44 -19.07 12.22
CA SER A 133 -15.40 -20.21 13.14
C SER A 133 -14.14 -21.06 12.97
N VAL A 134 -13.74 -21.70 14.06
CA VAL A 134 -12.69 -22.72 14.12
C VAL A 134 -13.24 -24.03 14.68
N PRO A 135 -12.64 -25.19 14.33
CA PRO A 135 -13.18 -26.49 14.72
C PRO A 135 -13.10 -26.79 16.21
N THR A 136 -12.03 -26.38 16.88
CA THR A 136 -11.76 -26.69 18.30
C THR A 136 -11.20 -25.50 19.06
N GLU A 137 -11.27 -25.54 20.39
CA GLU A 137 -10.60 -24.53 21.24
C GLU A 137 -9.08 -24.56 21.07
N SER A 138 -8.48 -25.75 20.87
CA SER A 138 -7.05 -25.86 20.56
C SER A 138 -6.65 -25.22 19.24
N ASP A 139 -7.56 -25.19 18.24
CA ASP A 139 -7.32 -24.46 16.99
C ASP A 139 -7.37 -22.95 17.19
N LEU A 140 -8.21 -22.46 18.11
CA LEU A 140 -8.26 -21.04 18.47
C LEU A 140 -6.96 -20.60 19.15
N GLU A 141 -6.46 -21.38 20.12
CA GLU A 141 -5.18 -21.09 20.77
C GLU A 141 -4.03 -21.12 19.77
N ARG A 142 -4.00 -22.13 18.89
CA ARG A 142 -3.02 -22.25 17.83
C ARG A 142 -3.07 -21.07 16.86
N LEU A 143 -4.25 -20.62 16.47
CA LEU A 143 -4.45 -19.43 15.65
C LEU A 143 -3.86 -18.18 16.33
N MET A 144 -4.16 -17.98 17.62
CA MET A 144 -3.65 -16.84 18.38
C MET A 144 -2.12 -16.85 18.48
N CYS A 145 -1.52 -18.01 18.76
CA CYS A 145 -0.06 -18.16 18.79
C CYS A 145 0.56 -17.86 17.42
N ARG A 146 0.04 -18.44 16.33
CA ARG A 146 0.58 -18.21 14.99
C ARG A 146 0.45 -16.76 14.57
N VAL A 147 -0.68 -16.11 14.85
CA VAL A 147 -0.86 -14.68 14.55
C VAL A 147 0.14 -13.82 15.32
N GLN A 148 0.48 -14.18 16.56
CA GLN A 148 1.47 -13.46 17.34
C GLN A 148 2.92 -13.71 16.86
N GLU A 149 3.22 -14.92 16.38
CA GLU A 149 4.57 -15.32 15.98
C GLU A 149 4.90 -15.00 14.51
N GLU A 150 3.92 -15.05 13.61
CA GLU A 150 4.12 -14.98 12.16
C GLU A 150 3.68 -13.64 11.54
N CYS A 151 2.85 -12.85 12.22
CA CYS A 151 2.40 -11.54 11.71
C CYS A 151 3.19 -10.40 12.35
N ASP A 152 4.13 -9.82 11.60
CA ASP A 152 4.91 -8.64 12.01
C ASP A 152 4.00 -7.43 12.33
N CYS A 153 2.82 -7.37 11.71
CA CYS A 153 1.85 -6.31 11.95
C CYS A 153 1.15 -6.39 13.33
N TYR A 154 1.30 -7.49 14.07
CA TYR A 154 0.59 -7.74 15.34
C TYR A 154 0.81 -6.62 16.36
N GLU A 155 2.04 -6.12 16.47
CA GLU A 155 2.37 -5.02 17.40
C GLU A 155 1.90 -3.64 16.91
N MET A 156 1.63 -3.51 15.61
CA MET A 156 1.30 -2.24 14.97
C MET A 156 -0.21 -2.02 14.82
N CYS A 157 -1.03 -3.07 14.96
CA CYS A 157 -2.49 -2.99 14.84
C CYS A 157 -3.20 -3.63 16.03
N GLY A 158 -4.39 -3.11 16.35
CA GLY A 158 -5.25 -3.75 17.35
C GLY A 158 -5.97 -4.95 16.72
N ILE A 159 -5.87 -6.14 17.31
CA ILE A 159 -6.60 -7.32 16.83
C ILE A 159 -7.85 -7.54 17.68
N LEU A 160 -9.00 -7.54 17.01
CA LEU A 160 -10.29 -7.88 17.59
C LEU A 160 -10.71 -9.29 17.15
N TRP A 161 -11.03 -10.13 18.12
CA TRP A 161 -11.38 -11.52 17.89
C TRP A 161 -12.89 -11.71 18.01
N GLU A 162 -13.54 -12.07 16.90
CA GLU A 162 -14.95 -12.49 16.85
C GLU A 162 -15.04 -13.88 16.21
N VAL A 163 -14.29 -14.82 16.77
CA VAL A 163 -14.18 -16.21 16.32
C VAL A 163 -15.02 -17.12 17.21
N LYS A 164 -15.80 -18.01 16.61
CA LYS A 164 -16.62 -19.01 17.29
C LYS A 164 -15.96 -20.39 17.22
N VAL A 165 -16.13 -21.19 18.26
CA VAL A 165 -15.72 -22.61 18.24
C VAL A 165 -16.92 -23.47 17.85
N ASP A 166 -16.76 -24.33 16.85
CA ASP A 166 -17.81 -25.21 16.35
C ASP A 166 -18.02 -26.41 17.29
N LYS A 167 -18.80 -26.19 18.36
CA LYS A 167 -19.05 -27.16 19.45
C LYS A 167 -19.60 -28.53 19.01
N GLU A 168 -20.19 -28.64 17.81
CA GLU A 168 -20.68 -29.92 17.29
C GLU A 168 -19.53 -30.89 16.97
N ARG A 169 -18.36 -30.40 16.53
CA ARG A 169 -17.21 -31.27 16.21
C ARG A 169 -16.37 -31.66 17.41
N GLU A 170 -16.33 -30.81 18.44
CA GLU A 170 -15.56 -31.04 19.66
C GLU A 170 -16.07 -32.26 20.47
N SER A 171 -17.38 -32.53 20.38
CA SER A 171 -18.02 -33.70 21.04
C SER A 171 -17.69 -35.06 20.40
N LEU A 172 -17.15 -35.06 19.17
CA LEU A 172 -16.79 -36.29 18.43
C LEU A 172 -15.33 -36.72 18.67
N THR A 173 -14.47 -35.81 19.11
CA THR A 173 -13.04 -36.09 19.37
C THR A 173 -12.75 -36.54 20.80
N THR A 174 -13.73 -36.45 21.71
CA THR A 174 -13.60 -36.84 23.13
C THR A 174 -14.17 -38.22 23.46
N GLN A 175 -14.57 -39.01 22.45
CA GLN A 175 -14.91 -40.43 22.57
C GLN A 175 -13.79 -41.32 22.04
#